data_AF-A0A0Q7TME2-F1
#
_entry.id   AF-A0A0Q7TME2-F1
#
_cell.length_a   1.000
_cell.length_b   1.000
_cell.length_c   1.000
_cell.angle_alpha   90.00
_cell.angle_beta   90.00
_cell.angle_gamma   90.00
#
_symmetry.space_group_name_H-M   'P 1'
#
loop_
_entity.id
_entity.type
_entity.pdbx_description
1 polymer ?
#
loop_
_entity_poly.entity_id
_entity_poly.type
_entity_poly.pdbx_seq_one_letter_code
_entity_poly.pdbx_strand_id
1 'polypeptide(L)'
;MRGAAVLVLTGLIAAAAAMPAVAQTQQRGTEVAQETPRPRIIIRPRREPGPNAKRECEAHLVEQYRPSGTVIVPVMNCWWQ
;
A
#
# COMPACT_ATOMS: atom_id res chain seq x y z
N MET A 1 31.61 -18.72 66.17
CA MET A 1 32.49 -17.55 66.38
C MET A 1 32.36 -16.66 65.17
N ARG A 2 31.82 -15.45 65.37
CA ARG A 2 31.81 -14.36 64.40
C ARG A 2 33.21 -14.14 63.87
N GLY A 3 33.31 -13.69 62.62
CA GLY A 3 34.52 -13.01 62.16
C GLY A 3 35.53 -13.94 61.52
N ALA A 4 35.22 -14.37 60.30
CA ALA A 4 36.26 -14.33 59.29
C ALA A 4 35.59 -13.77 58.05
N ALA A 5 35.85 -12.49 57.86
CA ALA A 5 36.09 -11.94 56.54
C ALA A 5 34.96 -12.21 55.51
N VAL A 6 33.90 -11.38 55.41
CA VAL A 6 34.05 -9.96 55.04
C VAL A 6 35.29 -9.80 54.18
N LEU A 7 35.10 -9.49 52.90
CA LEU A 7 36.19 -8.97 52.10
C LEU A 7 37.24 -10.07 51.92
N VAL A 8 37.32 -10.69 50.79
CA VAL A 8 37.63 -10.06 49.51
C VAL A 8 37.72 -11.30 48.62
N LEU A 9 37.75 -11.09 47.33
CA LEU A 9 38.09 -12.11 46.36
C LEU A 9 36.88 -12.89 45.89
N THR A 10 36.37 -12.32 44.81
CA THR A 10 36.14 -13.07 43.59
C THR A 10 34.90 -13.94 43.60
N GLY A 11 33.83 -13.34 43.09
CA GLY A 11 33.31 -13.94 41.87
C GLY A 11 31.81 -13.79 41.72
N LEU A 12 31.44 -13.26 40.57
CA LEU A 12 30.24 -13.66 39.83
C LEU A 12 28.90 -13.17 40.38
N ILE A 13 28.58 -11.89 40.18
CA ILE A 13 27.26 -11.45 39.69
C ILE A 13 27.54 -10.17 38.87
N ALA A 14 27.73 -10.24 37.55
CA ALA A 14 26.68 -10.12 36.52
C ALA A 14 25.87 -8.81 36.67
N ALA A 15 25.64 -7.95 35.69
CA ALA A 15 25.74 -8.07 34.25
C ALA A 15 25.73 -6.66 33.64
N ALA A 16 26.11 -6.61 32.37
CA ALA A 16 25.96 -5.49 31.46
C ALA A 16 24.62 -4.72 31.60
N ALA A 17 24.73 -3.41 31.76
CA ALA A 17 23.78 -2.42 31.29
C ALA A 17 24.61 -1.18 30.94
N ALA A 18 25.55 -1.26 29.99
CA ALA A 18 25.23 -1.08 28.57
C ALA A 18 24.18 0.03 28.41
N MET A 19 24.71 1.21 28.09
CA MET A 19 24.06 2.45 27.69
C MET A 19 22.64 2.26 27.16
N PRO A 20 21.70 3.20 27.41
CA PRO A 20 20.52 3.24 26.56
C PRO A 20 21.02 3.51 25.14
N ALA A 21 21.11 2.45 24.34
CA ALA A 21 20.99 2.54 22.91
C ALA A 21 19.57 3.03 22.65
N VAL A 22 19.37 4.34 22.81
CA VAL A 22 18.19 5.02 22.31
C VAL A 22 18.31 4.90 20.79
N ALA A 23 17.64 3.89 20.24
CA ALA A 23 17.25 3.87 18.86
C ALA A 23 16.31 5.08 18.69
N GLN A 24 16.88 6.22 18.33
CA GLN A 24 16.10 7.34 17.83
C GLN A 24 15.52 6.85 16.51
N THR A 25 14.30 6.32 16.55
CA THR A 25 13.45 6.28 15.37
C THR A 25 13.22 7.75 15.04
N GLN A 26 14.11 8.32 14.23
CA GLN A 26 13.91 9.63 13.62
C GLN A 26 12.51 9.56 13.03
N GLN A 27 11.62 10.37 13.62
CA GLN A 27 10.25 10.48 13.19
C GLN A 27 10.29 10.64 11.68
N ARG A 28 9.80 9.60 10.99
CA ARG A 28 9.58 9.61 9.55
C ARG A 28 8.91 10.94 9.28
N GLY A 29 9.67 11.86 8.70
CA GLY A 29 9.25 13.21 8.47
C GLY A 29 7.89 13.16 7.82
N THR A 30 7.03 14.11 8.15
CA THR A 30 5.90 14.46 7.32
C THR A 30 6.43 15.04 6.01
N GLU A 31 7.17 14.24 5.24
CA GLU A 31 7.37 14.43 3.82
C GLU A 31 6.10 13.91 3.17
N VAL A 32 5.04 14.70 3.34
CA VAL A 32 3.92 14.64 2.41
C VAL A 32 4.55 15.08 1.10
N ALA A 33 4.96 14.10 0.29
CA ALA A 33 5.27 14.32 -1.11
C ALA A 33 4.15 15.21 -1.64
N GLN A 34 4.49 16.40 -2.11
CA GLN A 34 3.52 17.32 -2.68
C GLN A 34 2.91 16.61 -3.90
N GLU A 35 1.77 15.95 -3.69
CA GLU A 35 1.02 15.28 -4.74
C GLU A 35 0.55 16.39 -5.67
N THR A 36 1.34 16.64 -6.72
CA THR A 36 0.93 17.54 -7.80
C THR A 36 -0.36 16.96 -8.37
N PRO A 37 -1.49 17.70 -8.35
CA PRO A 37 -2.75 17.19 -8.85
C PRO A 37 -2.54 16.73 -10.29
N ARG A 38 -2.74 15.44 -10.56
CA ARG A 38 -2.66 14.92 -11.93
C ARG A 38 -3.66 15.70 -12.79
N PRO A 39 -3.27 16.13 -14.00
CA PRO A 39 -4.19 16.85 -14.88
C PRO A 39 -5.43 15.98 -15.12
N ARG A 40 -6.61 16.53 -14.79
CA ARG A 40 -7.89 15.84 -15.03
C ARG A 40 -8.24 15.97 -16.50
N ILE A 41 -8.20 14.84 -17.21
CA ILE A 41 -8.71 14.76 -18.59
C ILE A 41 -10.24 14.66 -18.52
N ILE A 42 -10.94 15.70 -18.99
CA ILE A 42 -12.40 15.66 -19.12
C ILE A 42 -12.73 15.25 -20.55
N ILE A 43 -13.20 14.01 -20.72
CA ILE A 43 -13.70 13.50 -22.00
C ILE A 43 -15.16 13.93 -22.13
N ARG A 44 -15.45 14.82 -23.08
CA ARG A 44 -16.83 15.24 -23.40
C ARG A 44 -17.38 14.40 -24.54
N PRO A 45 -18.66 13.98 -24.49
CA PRO A 45 -19.27 13.24 -25.58
C PRO A 45 -19.40 14.13 -26.83
N ARG A 46 -19.32 13.52 -28.02
CA ARG A 46 -19.48 14.24 -29.30
C ARG A 46 -20.89 14.81 -29.47
N ARG A 47 -21.89 14.17 -28.86
CA ARG A 47 -23.28 14.62 -28.81
C ARG A 47 -23.75 14.49 -27.37
N GLU A 48 -24.32 15.55 -26.83
CA GLU A 48 -24.88 15.54 -25.49
C GLU A 48 -26.06 14.54 -25.44
N PRO A 49 -26.07 13.59 -24.50
CA PRO A 49 -27.22 12.73 -24.29
C PRO A 49 -28.47 13.57 -23.96
N GLY A 50 -29.65 13.11 -24.37
CA GLY A 50 -30.90 13.80 -24.07
C GLY A 50 -31.19 13.89 -22.56
N PRO A 51 -32.14 14.74 -22.14
CA PRO A 51 -32.57 14.78 -20.75
C PRO A 51 -33.08 13.38 -20.33
N ASN A 52 -32.58 12.90 -19.19
CA ASN A 52 -32.81 11.55 -18.65
C ASN A 52 -32.13 10.39 -19.40
N ALA A 53 -31.20 10.65 -20.31
CA ALA A 53 -30.45 9.58 -20.95
C ALA A 53 -29.67 8.77 -19.91
N LYS A 54 -29.84 7.45 -19.96
CA LYS A 54 -29.11 6.49 -19.13
C LYS A 54 -28.06 5.81 -19.98
N ARG A 55 -26.95 5.44 -19.35
CA ARG A 55 -25.92 4.64 -20.00
C ARG A 55 -26.30 3.18 -19.84
N GLU A 56 -26.76 2.57 -20.91
CA GLU A 56 -27.00 1.13 -20.96
C GLU A 56 -25.76 0.41 -21.47
N CYS A 57 -25.46 -0.75 -20.90
CA CYS A 57 -24.31 -1.56 -21.26
C CYS A 57 -24.69 -3.04 -21.30
N GLU A 58 -24.25 -3.72 -22.34
CA GLU A 58 -24.36 -5.17 -22.48
C GLU A 58 -22.96 -5.78 -22.49
N ALA A 59 -22.77 -6.85 -21.71
CA ALA A 59 -21.51 -7.55 -21.61
C ALA A 59 -21.70 -9.04 -21.92
N HIS A 60 -20.76 -9.61 -22.68
CA HIS A 60 -20.74 -11.04 -22.97
C HIS A 60 -19.29 -11.54 -23.00
N LEU A 61 -19.15 -12.85 -22.81
CA LEU A 61 -17.86 -13.53 -22.86
C LEU A 61 -17.62 -14.01 -24.29
N VAL A 62 -16.44 -13.73 -24.82
CA VAL A 62 -16.00 -14.21 -26.14
C VAL A 62 -14.66 -14.92 -26.02
N GLU A 63 -14.44 -15.89 -26.90
CA GLU A 63 -13.13 -16.50 -27.05
C GLU A 63 -12.22 -15.60 -27.88
N GLN A 64 -11.02 -15.34 -27.37
CA GLN A 64 -9.97 -14.63 -28.08
C GLN A 64 -8.78 -15.55 -28.32
N TYR A 65 -8.43 -15.75 -29.59
CA TYR A 65 -7.25 -16.52 -29.98
C TYR A 65 -5.98 -15.68 -29.80
N ARG A 66 -5.10 -16.08 -28.89
CA ARG A 66 -3.78 -15.48 -28.69
C ARG A 66 -2.66 -16.50 -28.92
N PRO A 67 -1.42 -16.07 -29.20
CA PRO A 67 -0.30 -17.00 -29.44
C PRO A 67 -0.05 -18.02 -28.31
N SER A 68 -0.38 -17.67 -27.07
CA SER A 68 -0.25 -18.56 -25.90
C SER A 68 -1.45 -19.51 -25.71
N GLY A 69 -2.49 -19.40 -26.52
CA GLY A 69 -3.73 -20.17 -26.40
C GLY A 69 -4.99 -19.30 -26.42
N THR A 70 -6.14 -19.97 -26.54
CA THR A 70 -7.46 -19.33 -26.48
C THR A 70 -7.80 -18.93 -25.05
N VAL A 71 -8.31 -17.71 -24.88
CA VAL A 71 -8.73 -17.19 -23.58
C VAL A 71 -10.13 -16.60 -23.70
N ILE A 72 -10.97 -16.83 -22.69
CA ILE A 72 -12.29 -16.21 -22.59
C ILE A 72 -12.12 -14.80 -22.01
N VAL A 73 -12.55 -13.78 -22.74
CA VAL A 73 -12.45 -12.37 -22.33
C VAL A 73 -13.84 -11.70 -22.33
N PRO A 74 -14.09 -10.76 -21.40
CA PRO A 74 -15.31 -9.97 -21.44
C PRO A 74 -15.19 -8.91 -22.53
N VAL A 75 -16.24 -8.80 -23.36
CA VAL A 75 -16.46 -7.65 -24.24
C VAL A 75 -17.70 -6.92 -23.78
N MET A 76 -17.68 -5.60 -23.90
CA MET A 76 -18.75 -4.73 -23.42
C MET A 76 -19.07 -3.68 -24.48
N ASN A 77 -20.35 -3.52 -24.78
CA ASN A 77 -20.86 -2.44 -25.60
C ASN A 77 -21.79 -1.57 -24.78
N CYS A 78 -21.62 -0.24 -24.85
CA CYS A 78 -22.46 0.70 -24.12
C CYS A 78 -23.01 1.78 -25.04
N TRP A 79 -24.24 2.18 -24.80
CA TRP A 79 -24.93 3.26 -25.52
C TRP A 79 -25.72 4.14 -24.56
N TRP A 80 -26.19 5.28 -25.06
CA TRP A 80 -27.13 6.14 -24.35
C TRP A 80 -28.54 5.82 -24.82
N GLN A 81 -29.46 5.62 -23.88
CA GLN A 81 -30.88 5.34 -24.11
C GLN A 81 -31.75 6.28 -23.28
#